data_AF-A0A514BS10-F1
#
_entry.id   AF-A0A514BS10-F1
#
_cell.length_a   1.000
_cell.length_b   1.000
_cell.length_c   1.000
_cell.angle_alpha   90.00
_cell.angle_beta   90.00
_cell.angle_gamma   90.00
#
_symmetry.space_group_name_H-M   'P 1'
#
loop_
_entity.id
_entity.type
_entity.pdbx_description
1 polymer ?
#
loop_
_entity_poly.entity_id
_entity_poly.type
_entity_poly.pdbx_seq_one_letter_code
_entity_poly.pdbx_strand_id
1 'polypeptide(L)'
;MNYLSISLAESENMESALTWMRTRDVPSILTSYVENLRATVSSVERGAAPAAILGGNYQYIVFAHLGSLMGELEHEAFLSSIAADERVLSASTPFWREYALTLSCLREGRAHDVKLEGLNALESSLATYIPLMQDGQAGRDMTSSLTEIDRAFRDRNQDPSVSDDSYEIEGSGSQSVKVDFRKAALLILIGRLQSTR
;
A
#
# COMPACT_ATOMS: atom_id res chain seq x y z
N MET A 1 -15.36 7.92 -1.11
CA MET A 1 -15.36 7.84 0.36
C MET A 1 -13.96 8.16 0.85
N ASN A 2 -13.78 9.30 1.52
CA ASN A 2 -12.47 9.78 1.99
C ASN A 2 -12.12 9.27 3.41
N TYR A 3 -12.67 8.11 3.80
CA TYR A 3 -12.61 7.62 5.18
C TYR A 3 -11.19 7.32 5.65
N LEU A 4 -10.34 6.79 4.77
CA LEU A 4 -8.95 6.54 5.09
C LEU A 4 -8.21 7.88 5.34
N SER A 5 -8.31 8.85 4.44
CA SER A 5 -7.68 10.17 4.62
C SER A 5 -8.11 10.84 5.94
N ILE A 6 -9.43 10.91 6.19
CA ILE A 6 -9.97 11.48 7.44
C ILE A 6 -9.40 10.77 8.67
N SER A 7 -9.41 9.44 8.65
CA SER A 7 -8.88 8.64 9.75
C SER A 7 -7.41 8.94 10.02
N LEU A 8 -6.57 9.01 8.98
CA LEU A 8 -5.13 9.25 9.11
C LEU A 8 -4.79 10.69 9.51
N ALA A 9 -5.63 11.66 9.12
CA ALA A 9 -5.45 13.07 9.47
C ALA A 9 -5.92 13.40 10.89
N GLU A 10 -7.04 12.81 11.33
CA GLU A 10 -7.65 13.15 12.62
C GLU A 10 -7.04 12.37 13.80
N SER A 11 -6.61 11.13 13.56
CA SER A 11 -6.17 10.21 14.61
C SER A 11 -4.76 10.51 15.13
N GLU A 12 -4.53 10.30 16.43
CA GLU A 12 -3.22 10.55 17.05
C GLU A 12 -2.22 9.41 16.79
N ASN A 13 -2.72 8.22 16.54
CA ASN A 13 -1.93 7.00 16.36
C ASN A 13 -2.71 5.96 15.55
N MET A 14 -2.03 4.87 15.16
CA MET A 14 -2.65 3.82 14.35
C MET A 14 -3.83 3.13 15.06
N GLU A 15 -3.77 2.94 16.38
CA GLU A 15 -4.85 2.27 17.12
C GLU A 15 -6.16 3.08 17.06
N SER A 16 -6.07 4.39 17.29
CA SER A 16 -7.20 5.31 17.18
C SER A 16 -7.73 5.40 15.75
N ALA A 17 -6.85 5.38 14.74
CA ALA A 17 -7.23 5.33 13.32
C ALA A 17 -8.04 4.07 12.99
N LEU A 18 -7.55 2.89 13.41
CA LEU A 18 -8.25 1.62 13.18
C LEU A 18 -9.57 1.54 13.92
N THR A 19 -9.63 2.05 15.16
CA THR A 19 -10.88 2.13 15.92
C THR A 19 -11.90 2.99 15.18
N TRP A 20 -11.50 4.18 14.72
CA TRP A 20 -12.35 5.06 13.95
C TRP A 20 -12.90 4.35 12.70
N MET A 21 -12.02 3.70 11.92
CA MET A 21 -12.43 2.99 10.71
C MET A 21 -13.42 1.85 10.98
N ARG A 22 -13.24 1.11 12.07
CA ARG A 22 -14.18 0.06 12.50
C ARG A 22 -15.55 0.62 12.87
N THR A 23 -15.61 1.77 13.56
CA THR A 23 -16.90 2.43 13.87
C THR A 23 -17.66 2.92 12.63
N ARG A 24 -16.97 3.06 11.49
CA ARG A 24 -17.53 3.44 10.20
C ARG A 24 -17.78 2.24 9.26
N ASP A 25 -17.64 1.02 9.77
CA ASP A 25 -17.84 -0.22 9.02
C ASP A 25 -16.96 -0.34 7.76
N VAL A 26 -15.76 0.26 7.80
CA VAL A 26 -14.76 0.14 6.72
C VAL A 26 -14.42 -1.31 6.38
N PRO A 27 -14.32 -2.26 7.34
CA PRO A 27 -14.09 -3.67 7.00
C PRO A 27 -15.15 -4.26 6.05
N SER A 28 -16.44 -4.04 6.33
CA SER A 28 -17.55 -4.50 5.47
C SER A 28 -17.51 -3.87 4.07
N ILE A 29 -17.15 -2.60 3.99
CA ILE A 29 -16.95 -1.89 2.72
C ILE A 29 -15.78 -2.51 1.93
N LEU A 30 -14.66 -2.81 2.60
CA LEU A 30 -13.51 -3.47 1.98
C LEU A 30 -13.87 -4.88 1.47
N THR A 31 -14.61 -5.66 2.26
CA THR A 31 -15.12 -6.97 1.84
C THR A 31 -15.97 -6.86 0.58
N SER A 32 -16.95 -5.95 0.58
CA SER A 32 -17.82 -5.71 -0.57
C SER A 32 -17.03 -5.28 -1.81
N TYR A 33 -15.99 -4.45 -1.64
CA TYR A 33 -15.10 -4.07 -2.73
C TYR A 33 -14.35 -5.29 -3.30
N VAL A 34 -13.78 -6.12 -2.43
CA VAL A 34 -13.01 -7.31 -2.85
C VAL A 34 -13.90 -8.33 -3.56
N GLU A 35 -15.11 -8.59 -3.08
CA GLU A 35 -16.05 -9.49 -3.73
C GLU A 35 -16.42 -9.03 -5.14
N ASN A 36 -16.73 -7.74 -5.29
CA ASN A 36 -17.00 -7.15 -6.60
C ASN A 36 -15.78 -7.22 -7.52
N LEU A 37 -14.58 -6.91 -6.99
CA LEU A 37 -13.35 -6.99 -7.76
C LEU A 37 -13.04 -8.43 -8.21
N ARG A 38 -13.31 -9.44 -7.38
CA ARG A 38 -13.18 -10.86 -7.78
C ARG A 38 -14.07 -11.18 -8.98
N ALA A 39 -15.31 -10.70 -8.99
CA ALA A 39 -16.20 -10.89 -10.14
C ALA A 39 -15.68 -10.18 -11.40
N THR A 40 -15.11 -8.98 -11.25
CA THR A 40 -14.48 -8.23 -12.35
C THR A 40 -13.25 -8.97 -12.91
N VAL A 41 -12.32 -9.39 -12.05
CA VAL A 41 -11.12 -10.15 -12.44
C VAL A 41 -11.52 -11.43 -13.17
N SER A 42 -12.48 -12.17 -12.62
CA SER A 42 -12.99 -13.40 -13.23
C SER A 42 -13.62 -13.17 -14.61
N SER A 43 -14.25 -12.01 -14.83
CA SER A 43 -14.80 -11.63 -16.14
C SER A 43 -13.70 -11.31 -17.14
N VAL A 44 -12.61 -10.66 -16.71
CA VAL A 44 -11.41 -10.42 -17.54
C VAL A 44 -10.73 -11.73 -17.91
N GLU A 45 -10.52 -12.63 -16.95
CA GLU A 45 -9.87 -13.93 -17.16
C GLU A 45 -10.60 -14.81 -18.16
N ARG A 46 -11.94 -14.77 -18.16
CA ARG A 46 -12.76 -15.49 -19.15
C ARG A 46 -12.88 -14.76 -20.50
N GLY A 47 -12.25 -13.60 -20.67
CA GLY A 47 -12.36 -12.79 -21.87
C GLY A 47 -13.72 -12.11 -22.07
N ALA A 48 -14.57 -12.08 -21.04
CA ALA A 48 -15.89 -11.44 -21.08
C ALA A 48 -15.81 -9.91 -20.90
N ALA A 49 -14.67 -9.39 -20.44
CA ALA A 49 -14.41 -7.96 -20.31
C ALA A 49 -12.93 -7.64 -20.61
N PRO A 50 -12.60 -6.42 -21.08
CA PRO A 50 -11.23 -6.07 -21.40
C PRO A 50 -10.40 -5.83 -20.13
N ALA A 51 -9.11 -6.17 -20.17
CA ALA A 51 -8.19 -6.00 -19.04
C ALA A 51 -8.06 -4.55 -18.55
N ALA A 52 -8.28 -3.57 -19.43
CA ALA A 52 -8.21 -2.15 -19.12
C ALA A 52 -9.17 -1.71 -17.99
N ILE A 53 -10.24 -2.48 -17.71
CA ILE A 53 -11.18 -2.16 -16.60
C ILE A 53 -10.54 -2.31 -15.22
N LEU A 54 -9.42 -3.03 -15.10
CA LEU A 54 -8.68 -3.17 -13.84
C LEU A 54 -7.88 -1.89 -13.52
N GLY A 55 -7.52 -1.09 -14.52
CA GLY A 55 -6.75 0.14 -14.31
C GLY A 55 -5.36 -0.10 -13.72
N GLY A 56 -4.80 0.93 -13.08
CA GLY A 56 -3.48 0.86 -12.43
C GLY A 56 -3.51 0.26 -11.02
N ASN A 57 -2.34 -0.09 -10.49
CA ASN A 57 -2.21 -0.87 -9.26
C ASN A 57 -2.27 -0.08 -7.94
N TYR A 58 -2.21 1.26 -7.98
CA TYR A 58 -2.16 2.09 -6.77
C TYR A 58 -3.29 1.77 -5.78
N GLN A 59 -4.54 1.73 -6.25
CA GLN A 59 -5.71 1.43 -5.41
C GLN A 59 -5.61 0.04 -4.74
N TYR A 60 -5.07 -0.95 -5.46
CA TYR A 60 -4.94 -2.31 -4.96
C TYR A 60 -3.85 -2.39 -3.89
N ILE A 61 -2.75 -1.64 -4.05
CA ILE A 61 -1.70 -1.51 -3.04
C ILE A 61 -2.27 -0.87 -1.76
N VAL A 62 -3.01 0.23 -1.90
CA VAL A 62 -3.63 0.93 -0.75
C VAL A 62 -4.57 0.00 0.01
N PHE A 63 -5.44 -0.71 -0.70
CA PHE A 63 -6.38 -1.63 -0.06
C PHE A 63 -5.71 -2.90 0.48
N ALA A 64 -4.60 -3.35 -0.10
CA ALA A 64 -3.80 -4.43 0.48
C ALA A 64 -3.21 -4.01 1.84
N HIS A 65 -2.65 -2.79 1.93
CA HIS A 65 -2.17 -2.25 3.20
C HIS A 65 -3.30 -2.10 4.23
N LEU A 66 -4.46 -1.62 3.80
CA LEU A 66 -5.65 -1.54 4.66
C LEU A 66 -6.08 -2.94 5.15
N GLY A 67 -6.08 -3.94 4.27
CA GLY A 67 -6.37 -5.32 4.62
C GLY A 67 -5.40 -5.87 5.66
N SER A 68 -4.10 -5.58 5.53
CA SER A 68 -3.08 -5.93 6.53
C SER A 68 -3.42 -5.36 7.91
N LEU A 69 -3.71 -4.06 7.95
CA LEU A 69 -4.02 -3.32 9.18
C LEU A 69 -5.30 -3.79 9.86
N MET A 70 -6.31 -4.17 9.07
CA MET A 70 -7.60 -4.65 9.58
C MET A 70 -7.57 -6.12 10.01
N GLY A 71 -6.53 -6.86 9.65
CA GLY A 71 -6.48 -8.31 9.88
C GLY A 71 -7.20 -9.14 8.79
N GLU A 72 -7.56 -8.53 7.68
CA GLU A 72 -8.29 -9.13 6.56
C GLU A 72 -7.32 -9.75 5.54
N LEU A 73 -6.74 -10.91 5.90
CA LEU A 73 -5.51 -11.37 5.23
C LEU A 73 -5.76 -11.99 3.87
N GLU A 74 -6.91 -12.60 3.69
CA GLU A 74 -7.33 -13.13 2.40
C GLU A 74 -7.64 -12.00 1.41
N HIS A 75 -8.17 -10.88 1.89
CA HIS A 75 -8.38 -9.68 1.09
C HIS A 75 -7.06 -9.06 0.69
N GLU A 76 -6.16 -8.91 1.66
CA GLU A 76 -4.81 -8.46 1.41
C GLU A 76 -4.09 -9.37 0.40
N ALA A 77 -4.13 -10.70 0.57
CA ALA A 77 -3.69 -11.73 -0.40
C ALA A 77 -4.12 -11.46 -1.81
N PHE A 78 -5.43 -11.36 -1.97
CA PHE A 78 -6.01 -11.11 -3.26
C PHE A 78 -5.54 -9.78 -3.85
N LEU A 79 -5.61 -8.69 -3.09
CA LEU A 79 -5.29 -7.35 -3.57
C LEU A 79 -3.82 -7.17 -3.96
N SER A 80 -2.86 -7.69 -3.18
CA SER A 80 -1.45 -7.66 -3.56
C SER A 80 -1.18 -8.49 -4.82
N SER A 81 -1.86 -9.64 -4.98
CA SER A 81 -1.70 -10.46 -6.18
C SER A 81 -2.18 -9.75 -7.45
N ILE A 82 -3.32 -9.05 -7.37
CA ILE A 82 -3.85 -8.25 -8.47
C ILE A 82 -2.95 -7.04 -8.74
N ALA A 83 -2.42 -6.40 -7.71
CA ALA A 83 -1.51 -5.27 -7.87
C ALA A 83 -0.23 -5.62 -8.67
N ALA A 84 0.21 -6.88 -8.59
CA ALA A 84 1.37 -7.42 -9.27
C ALA A 84 1.04 -8.15 -10.59
N ASP A 85 -0.22 -8.18 -11.01
CA ASP A 85 -0.64 -8.81 -12.26
C ASP A 85 -0.14 -8.01 -13.47
N GLU A 86 0.46 -8.67 -14.46
CA GLU A 86 0.99 -8.07 -15.70
C GLU A 86 -0.01 -7.11 -16.37
N ARG A 87 -1.30 -7.47 -16.39
CA ARG A 87 -2.38 -6.66 -16.97
C ARG A 87 -2.53 -5.32 -16.27
N VAL A 88 -2.36 -5.30 -14.95
CA VAL A 88 -2.46 -4.10 -14.11
C VAL A 88 -1.14 -3.32 -14.11
N LEU A 89 -0.01 -4.02 -14.06
CA LEU A 89 1.32 -3.41 -14.14
C LEU A 89 1.46 -2.55 -15.40
N SER A 90 0.98 -3.04 -16.54
CA SER A 90 1.05 -2.31 -17.82
C SER A 90 0.42 -0.90 -17.77
N ALA A 91 -0.60 -0.69 -16.93
CA ALA A 91 -1.30 0.58 -16.75
C ALA A 91 -0.73 1.45 -15.62
N SER A 92 0.31 0.99 -14.92
CA SER A 92 0.87 1.63 -13.72
C SER A 92 2.18 2.37 -14.03
N THR A 93 2.54 3.38 -13.21
CA THR A 93 3.84 4.07 -13.33
C THR A 93 4.99 3.12 -13.01
N PRO A 94 6.23 3.37 -13.50
CA PRO A 94 7.39 2.55 -13.16
C PRO A 94 7.56 2.33 -11.66
N PHE A 95 7.42 3.39 -10.85
CA PHE A 95 7.49 3.29 -9.39
C PHE A 95 6.46 2.31 -8.82
N TRP A 96 5.18 2.45 -9.18
CA TRP A 96 4.14 1.62 -8.60
C TRP A 96 4.23 0.16 -9.05
N ARG A 97 4.79 -0.12 -10.23
CA ARG A 97 5.10 -1.49 -10.67
C ARG A 97 6.10 -2.14 -9.71
N GLU A 98 7.23 -1.47 -9.47
CA GLU A 98 8.27 -1.95 -8.57
C GLU A 98 7.77 -2.11 -7.13
N TYR A 99 6.95 -1.17 -6.66
CA TYR A 99 6.33 -1.26 -5.35
C TYR A 99 5.44 -2.50 -5.22
N ALA A 100 4.55 -2.75 -6.19
CA ALA A 100 3.65 -3.89 -6.17
C ALA A 100 4.40 -5.23 -6.24
N LEU A 101 5.41 -5.33 -7.12
CA LEU A 101 6.25 -6.50 -7.24
C LEU A 101 7.03 -6.77 -5.95
N THR A 102 7.58 -5.73 -5.33
CA THR A 102 8.29 -5.85 -4.04
C THR A 102 7.34 -6.31 -2.94
N LEU A 103 6.13 -5.75 -2.88
CA LEU A 103 5.12 -6.15 -1.90
C LEU A 103 4.69 -7.61 -2.07
N SER A 104 4.42 -8.06 -3.31
CA SER A 104 4.12 -9.47 -3.61
C SER A 104 5.30 -10.38 -3.22
N CYS A 105 6.53 -10.01 -3.57
CA CYS A 105 7.72 -10.79 -3.25
C CYS A 105 7.99 -10.87 -1.74
N LEU A 106 7.79 -9.78 -0.98
CA LEU A 106 7.87 -9.76 0.48
C LEU A 106 6.98 -10.87 1.07
N ARG A 107 5.73 -10.94 0.62
CA ARG A 107 4.76 -11.90 1.14
C ARG A 107 5.10 -13.35 0.85
N GLU A 108 5.64 -13.58 -0.34
CA GLU A 108 6.07 -14.90 -0.79
C GLU A 108 7.46 -15.27 -0.25
N GLY A 109 8.11 -14.36 0.48
CA GLY A 109 9.47 -14.53 0.97
C GLY A 109 10.53 -14.55 -0.14
N ARG A 110 10.19 -14.11 -1.35
CA ARG A 110 11.08 -14.09 -2.52
C ARG A 110 11.82 -12.75 -2.62
N ALA A 111 13.01 -12.78 -3.20
CA ALA A 111 13.75 -11.56 -3.50
C ALA A 111 13.24 -10.92 -4.80
N HIS A 112 13.26 -9.59 -4.85
CA HIS A 112 12.97 -8.79 -6.04
C HIS A 112 14.09 -7.78 -6.27
N ASP A 113 14.60 -7.73 -7.49
CA ASP A 113 15.64 -6.78 -7.92
C ASP A 113 14.96 -5.51 -8.44
N VAL A 114 14.99 -4.47 -7.62
CA VAL A 114 14.21 -3.25 -7.84
C VAL A 114 14.93 -2.30 -8.79
N LYS A 115 14.19 -1.76 -9.76
CA LYS A 115 14.70 -0.76 -10.71
C LYS A 115 13.84 0.50 -10.72
N LEU A 116 14.25 1.50 -9.94
CA LEU A 116 13.55 2.78 -9.86
C LEU A 116 14.10 3.75 -10.91
N GLU A 117 13.21 4.35 -11.70
CA GLU A 117 13.53 5.34 -12.72
C GLU A 117 12.49 6.46 -12.71
N GLY A 118 12.94 7.72 -12.87
CA GLY A 118 12.06 8.85 -13.13
C GLY A 118 11.03 9.17 -12.05
N LEU A 119 11.41 9.04 -10.77
CA LEU A 119 10.50 9.29 -9.64
C LEU A 119 10.08 10.77 -9.55
N ASN A 120 8.78 11.01 -9.35
CA ASN A 120 8.32 12.34 -8.93
C ASN A 120 8.57 12.57 -7.42
N ALA A 121 8.18 13.73 -6.88
CA ALA A 121 8.43 14.09 -5.48
C ALA A 121 7.74 13.13 -4.49
N LEU A 122 6.48 12.77 -4.76
CA LEU A 122 5.72 11.82 -3.92
C LEU A 122 6.36 10.43 -3.97
N GLU A 123 6.63 9.91 -5.17
CA GLU A 123 7.23 8.60 -5.40
C GLU A 123 8.64 8.53 -4.78
N SER A 124 9.41 9.62 -4.80
CA SER A 124 10.73 9.69 -4.14
C SER A 124 10.61 9.51 -2.63
N SER A 125 9.62 10.14 -1.99
CA SER A 125 9.33 9.93 -0.57
C SER A 125 8.88 8.48 -0.30
N LEU A 126 8.02 7.93 -1.16
CA LEU A 126 7.48 6.58 -1.03
C LEU A 126 8.46 5.46 -1.41
N ALA A 127 9.55 5.77 -2.11
CA ALA A 127 10.60 4.80 -2.43
C ALA A 127 11.34 4.29 -1.18
N THR A 128 11.31 5.06 -0.08
CA THR A 128 11.91 4.69 1.20
C THR A 128 11.31 3.43 1.84
N TYR A 129 10.09 3.05 1.45
CA TYR A 129 9.43 1.83 1.94
C TYR A 129 9.96 0.55 1.27
N ILE A 130 10.60 0.65 0.10
CA ILE A 130 11.11 -0.53 -0.63
C ILE A 130 12.25 -1.22 0.15
N PRO A 131 13.28 -0.50 0.65
CA PRO A 131 14.30 -1.09 1.51
C PRO A 131 13.74 -1.82 2.73
N LEU A 132 12.71 -1.25 3.39
CA LEU A 132 12.03 -1.92 4.52
C LEU A 132 11.45 -3.27 4.11
N MET A 133 10.79 -3.35 2.95
CA MET A 133 10.26 -4.62 2.44
C MET A 133 11.39 -5.63 2.15
N GLN A 134 12.48 -5.18 1.52
CA GLN A 134 13.63 -6.04 1.21
C GLN A 134 14.36 -6.53 2.48
N ASP A 135 14.53 -5.67 3.48
CA ASP A 135 15.16 -6.04 4.75
C ASP A 135 14.27 -6.99 5.55
N GLY A 136 12.96 -6.71 5.63
CA GLY A 136 12.00 -7.59 6.26
C GLY A 136 11.93 -8.98 5.59
N GLN A 137 11.95 -9.01 4.25
CA GLN A 137 12.00 -10.24 3.46
C GLN A 137 13.28 -11.06 3.72
N ALA A 138 14.43 -10.39 3.84
CA ALA A 138 15.71 -11.03 4.10
C ALA A 138 15.97 -11.34 5.59
N GLY A 139 15.11 -10.87 6.50
CA GLY A 139 15.34 -10.98 7.95
C GLY A 139 16.53 -10.15 8.44
N ARG A 140 16.84 -9.05 7.76
CA ARG A 140 17.93 -8.12 8.12
C ARG A 140 17.46 -7.10 9.16
N ASP A 141 18.43 -6.41 9.77
CA ASP A 141 18.13 -5.23 10.61
C ASP A 141 17.41 -4.16 9.79
N MET A 142 16.28 -3.69 10.31
CA MET A 142 15.40 -2.71 9.65
C MET A 142 15.59 -1.29 10.20
N THR A 143 16.50 -1.08 11.16
CA THR A 143 16.66 0.19 11.89
C THR A 143 16.91 1.37 10.94
N SER A 144 17.82 1.22 9.97
CA SER A 144 18.12 2.27 8.99
C SER A 144 16.92 2.57 8.09
N SER A 145 16.26 1.54 7.57
CA SER A 145 15.08 1.66 6.71
C SER A 145 13.91 2.34 7.42
N LEU A 146 13.67 2.01 8.70
CA LEU A 146 12.65 2.66 9.52
C LEU A 146 12.97 4.13 9.81
N THR A 147 14.23 4.44 10.11
CA THR A 147 14.68 5.83 10.34
C THR A 147 14.48 6.68 9.09
N GLU A 148 14.77 6.13 7.91
CA GLU A 148 14.58 6.81 6.63
C GLU A 148 13.11 7.10 6.34
N ILE A 149 12.24 6.12 6.55
CA ILE A 149 10.79 6.29 6.39
C ILE A 149 10.26 7.38 7.33
N ASP A 150 10.69 7.38 8.60
CA ASP A 150 10.25 8.39 9.58
C ASP A 150 10.69 9.81 9.22
N ARG A 151 11.87 9.94 8.59
CA ARG A 151 12.30 11.22 8.03
C ARG A 151 11.44 11.60 6.82
N ALA A 152 11.34 10.73 5.83
CA ALA A 152 10.61 10.99 4.59
C ALA A 152 9.12 11.28 4.82
N PHE A 153 8.49 10.62 5.78
CA PHE A 153 7.10 10.87 6.19
C PHE A 153 6.92 12.27 6.80
N ARG A 154 7.83 12.70 7.69
CA ARG A 154 7.78 14.04 8.29
C ARG A 154 8.03 15.13 7.25
N ASP A 155 9.05 14.94 6.42
CA ASP A 155 9.43 15.91 5.39
C ASP A 155 8.30 16.07 4.37
N ARG A 156 7.71 14.97 3.90
CA ARG A 156 6.57 14.98 2.96
C ARG A 156 5.37 15.74 3.51
N ASN A 157 5.01 15.52 4.78
CA ASN A 157 3.90 16.22 5.44
C ASN A 157 4.14 17.73 5.64
N GLN A 158 5.36 18.22 5.40
CA GLN A 158 5.72 19.64 5.45
C GLN A 158 5.96 20.22 4.04
N ASP A 159 6.01 19.39 3.01
CA ASP A 159 6.35 19.80 1.66
C ASP A 159 5.09 20.16 0.85
N PRO A 160 4.85 21.46 0.58
CA PRO A 160 3.70 21.90 -0.21
C PRO A 160 3.86 21.62 -1.72
N SER A 161 5.05 21.21 -2.17
CA SER A 161 5.29 20.86 -3.59
C SER A 161 4.77 19.47 -3.96
N VAL A 162 4.45 18.64 -2.97
CA VAL A 162 3.80 17.34 -3.16
C VAL A 162 2.31 17.56 -3.45
N SER A 163 1.97 17.67 -4.74
CA SER A 163 0.60 17.91 -5.22
C SER A 163 -0.15 16.65 -5.68
N ASP A 164 0.57 15.54 -5.87
CA ASP A 164 0.03 14.36 -6.58
C ASP A 164 -0.65 13.35 -5.64
N ASP A 165 -0.87 13.69 -4.37
CA ASP A 165 -1.66 12.87 -3.43
C ASP A 165 -3.16 13.10 -3.63
N SER A 166 -3.68 12.72 -4.80
CA SER A 166 -5.10 12.91 -5.16
C SER A 166 -6.08 12.18 -4.23
N TYR A 167 -5.59 11.22 -3.45
CA TYR A 167 -6.37 10.47 -2.47
C TYR A 167 -6.19 10.97 -1.04
N GLU A 168 -5.25 11.89 -0.83
CA GLU A 168 -5.00 12.57 0.44
C GLU A 168 -4.65 11.60 1.59
N ILE A 169 -4.08 10.44 1.27
CA ILE A 169 -3.77 9.38 2.24
C ILE A 169 -2.28 9.24 2.51
N GLU A 170 -1.44 9.76 1.62
CA GLU A 170 0.01 9.76 1.81
C GLU A 170 0.43 10.94 2.70
N GLY A 171 -0.32 12.03 2.63
CA GLY A 171 -0.03 13.28 3.31
C GLY A 171 0.92 14.16 2.52
N SER A 172 0.71 15.46 2.64
CA SER A 172 1.51 16.52 2.01
C SER A 172 1.52 17.79 2.87
N GLY A 173 2.28 18.80 2.49
CA GLY A 173 2.25 20.11 3.16
C GLY A 173 0.88 20.80 3.11
N SER A 174 0.06 20.54 2.09
CA SER A 174 -1.31 21.07 2.02
C SER A 174 -2.32 20.24 2.81
N GLN A 175 -2.03 18.95 3.02
CA GLN A 175 -2.89 18.03 3.73
C GLN A 175 -2.07 17.00 4.50
N SER A 176 -1.56 17.43 5.65
CA SER A 176 -0.72 16.57 6.48
C SER A 176 -1.55 15.44 7.10
N VAL A 177 -1.01 14.22 7.09
CA VAL A 177 -1.56 13.09 7.86
C VAL A 177 -0.68 12.82 9.08
N LYS A 178 -1.30 12.36 10.17
CA LYS A 178 -0.60 12.09 11.44
C LYS A 178 -0.10 10.65 11.54
N VAL A 179 -0.69 9.75 10.76
CA VAL A 179 -0.45 8.31 10.85
C VAL A 179 0.11 7.78 9.53
N ASP A 180 1.28 7.16 9.60
CA ASP A 180 1.87 6.44 8.47
C ASP A 180 1.29 5.02 8.37
N PHE A 181 0.24 4.88 7.57
CA PHE A 181 -0.45 3.61 7.42
C PHE A 181 0.37 2.58 6.62
N ARG A 182 1.19 3.02 5.67
CA ARG A 182 2.04 2.12 4.87
C ARG A 182 3.09 1.45 5.74
N LYS A 183 3.79 2.23 6.57
CA LYS A 183 4.78 1.69 7.50
C LYS A 183 4.15 0.67 8.44
N ALA A 184 3.02 1.03 9.06
CA ALA A 184 2.32 0.14 9.99
C ALA A 184 1.84 -1.16 9.32
N ALA A 185 1.29 -1.07 8.10
CA ALA A 185 0.85 -2.25 7.35
C ALA A 185 2.02 -3.18 7.01
N LEU A 186 3.14 -2.62 6.52
CA LEU A 186 4.34 -3.39 6.20
C LEU A 186 4.93 -4.09 7.42
N LEU A 187 4.97 -3.44 8.58
CA LEU A 187 5.45 -4.06 9.82
C LEU A 187 4.61 -5.27 10.24
N ILE A 188 3.29 -5.23 10.03
CA ILE A 188 2.41 -6.40 10.27
C ILE A 188 2.78 -7.55 9.32
N LEU A 189 2.98 -7.26 8.02
CA LEU A 189 3.33 -8.27 7.03
C LEU A 189 4.70 -8.89 7.32
N ILE A 190 5.70 -8.07 7.62
CA ILE A 190 7.05 -8.52 7.94
C ILE A 190 7.05 -9.39 9.19
N GLY A 191 6.38 -8.95 10.28
CA GLY A 191 6.30 -9.71 11.51
C GLY A 191 5.68 -11.10 11.31
N ARG A 192 4.74 -11.23 10.37
CA ARG A 192 4.15 -12.53 10.01
C ARG A 192 5.07 -13.41 9.20
N LEU A 193 5.71 -12.86 8.17
CA LEU A 193 6.69 -13.60 7.38
C LEU A 193 7.80 -14.18 8.27
N GLN A 194 8.20 -13.43 9.30
CA GLN A 194 9.22 -13.87 10.25
C GLN A 194 8.69 -14.92 11.24
N SER A 195 7.38 -14.92 11.54
CA SER A 195 6.76 -15.93 12.42
C SER A 195 6.55 -17.30 11.77
N THR A 196 6.61 -17.38 10.44
CA THR A 196 6.42 -18.64 9.68
C THR A 196 7.73 -19.32 9.27
N ARG A 197 8.89 -18.74 9.63
CA ARG A 197 10.23 -19.30 9.40
C ARG A 197 10.77 -19.97 10.64
#